data_AF-A0A9D7RS44-F1
#
_entry.id   AF-A0A9D7RS44-F1
#
_cell.length_a   1.000
_cell.length_b   1.000
_cell.length_c   1.000
_cell.angle_alpha   90.00
_cell.angle_beta   90.00
_cell.angle_gamma   90.00
#
_symmetry.space_group_name_H-M   'P 1'
#
loop_
_entity.id
_entity.type
_entity.pdbx_description
1 polymer ?
#
loop_
_entity_poly.entity_id
_entity_poly.type
_entity_poly.pdbx_seq_one_letter_code
_entity_poly.pdbx_strand_id
1 'polypeptide(L)' 'MIITHQDMRLMKYCNKGARVFFERHGLDWALFMAEGLPEETILATGDEMAIQLVAFVKENNNG' A
#
# COMPACT_ATOMS: atom_id res chain seq x y z
N MET A 1 6.87 3.95 -8.49
CA MET A 1 6.33 2.58 -8.72
C MET A 1 4.87 2.48 -8.29
N ILE A 2 4.12 1.50 -8.80
CA ILE A 2 2.74 1.25 -8.37
C ILE A 2 2.75 0.17 -7.29
N ILE A 3 2.09 0.46 -6.16
CA ILE A 3 1.84 -0.48 -5.07
C ILE A 3 0.44 -1.06 -5.28
N THR A 4 0.32 -2.38 -5.22
CA THR A 4 -0.92 -3.11 -5.49
C THR A 4 -1.37 -3.92 -4.28
N HIS A 5 -2.60 -4.44 -4.32
CA HIS A 5 -3.08 -5.34 -3.27
C HIS A 5 -2.23 -6.63 -3.13
N GLN A 6 -1.55 -7.05 -4.20
CA GLN A 6 -0.70 -8.25 -4.17
C GLN A 6 0.50 -8.04 -3.25
N ASP A 7 1.07 -6.84 -3.24
CA ASP A 7 2.16 -6.44 -2.36
C ASP A 7 1.76 -6.50 -0.88
N MET A 8 0.55 -6.02 -0.59
CA MET A 8 -0.04 -6.13 0.74
C MET A 8 -0.21 -7.59 1.18
N ARG A 9 -0.59 -8.47 0.25
CA ARG A 9 -0.75 -9.90 0.51
C ARG A 9 0.60 -10.57 0.80
N LEU A 10 1.67 -10.18 0.12
CA LEU A 10 3.02 -10.67 0.39
C LEU A 10 3.50 -10.31 1.80
N MET A 11 3.18 -9.10 2.27
CA MET A 11 3.43 -8.70 3.66
C MET A 11 2.41 -9.22 4.69
N LYS A 12 1.46 -10.07 4.27
CA LYS A 12 0.41 -10.64 5.13
C LYS A 12 -0.46 -9.58 5.81
N TYR A 13 -0.62 -8.40 5.21
CA TYR A 13 -1.53 -7.37 5.72
C TYR A 13 -2.98 -7.80 5.51
N CYS A 14 -3.82 -7.53 6.51
CA CYS A 14 -5.24 -7.88 6.44
C CYS A 14 -6.04 -6.78 5.72
N ASN A 15 -6.96 -7.18 4.83
CA ASN A 15 -7.81 -6.24 4.09
C ASN A 15 -8.65 -5.35 5.02
N LYS A 16 -9.01 -5.84 6.20
CA LYS A 16 -9.76 -5.05 7.19
C LYS A 16 -8.93 -3.87 7.71
N GLY A 17 -7.69 -4.13 8.13
CA GLY A 17 -6.77 -3.09 8.60
C GLY A 17 -6.41 -2.11 7.48
N ALA A 18 -6.14 -2.65 6.29
CA ALA A 18 -5.90 -1.88 5.08
C ALA A 18 -7.05 -0.90 4.82
N ARG A 19 -8.29 -1.38 4.73
CA ARG A 19 -9.44 -0.52 4.44
C ARG A 19 -9.60 0.62 5.47
N VAL A 20 -9.39 0.34 6.75
CA VAL A 20 -9.43 1.35 7.81
C VAL A 20 -8.28 2.37 7.65
N PHE A 21 -7.08 1.93 7.30
CA PHE A 21 -5.96 2.81 6.98
C PHE A 21 -6.32 3.73 5.79
N PHE A 22 -6.80 3.16 4.67
CA PHE A 22 -7.18 3.94 3.50
C PHE A 22 -8.25 4.98 3.83
N GLU A 23 -9.29 4.60 4.58
CA GLU A 23 -10.34 5.52 5.02
C GLU A 23 -9.80 6.66 5.92
N ARG A 24 -8.90 6.35 6.85
CA ARG A 24 -8.28 7.35 7.74
C ARG A 24 -7.41 8.36 7.00
N HIS A 25 -6.72 7.93 5.96
CA HIS A 25 -5.82 8.77 5.17
C HIS A 25 -6.46 9.37 3.92
N GLY A 26 -7.77 9.16 3.71
CA GLY A 26 -8.49 9.67 2.54
C GLY A 26 -8.06 9.04 1.22
N LEU A 27 -7.53 7.82 1.26
CA LEU A 27 -7.12 7.06 0.09
C LEU A 27 -8.30 6.24 -0.47
N ASP A 28 -8.34 6.11 -1.80
CA ASP A 28 -9.37 5.31 -2.46
C ASP A 28 -9.01 3.82 -2.46
N TRP A 29 -9.70 3.05 -1.61
CA TRP A 29 -9.54 1.61 -1.52
C TRP A 29 -10.00 0.87 -2.80
N ALA A 30 -11.05 1.36 -3.46
CA ALA A 30 -11.56 0.71 -4.68
C ALA A 30 -10.57 0.89 -5.84
N LEU A 31 -10.02 2.10 -6.00
CA LEU A 31 -8.98 2.38 -6.98
C LEU A 31 -7.73 1.52 -6.72
N PHE A 32 -7.29 1.42 -5.46
CA PHE A 32 -6.14 0.61 -5.09
C PHE A 32 -6.32 -0.89 -5.40
N MET A 33 -7.53 -1.42 -5.22
CA MET A 33 -7.83 -2.82 -5.56
C MET A 33 -7.87 -3.08 -7.07
N ALA A 34 -8.28 -2.08 -7.87
CA ALA A 34 -8.41 -2.20 -9.32
C ALA A 34 -7.09 -1.95 -10.06
N GLU A 35 -6.40 -0.86 -9.73
CA GLU A 35 -5.23 -0.36 -10.48
C GLU A 35 -3.97 -0.23 -9.60
N GLY A 36 -4.13 -0.23 -8.27
CA GLY A 36 -3.06 0.12 -7.33
C GLY A 36 -2.94 1.64 -7.13
N LEU A 37 -1.94 2.05 -6.35
CA LEU A 37 -1.64 3.47 -6.14
C LEU A 37 -0.13 3.74 -6.30
N PRO A 38 0.26 4.94 -6.74
CA PRO A 38 1.66 5.35 -6.72
C PRO A 38 2.25 5.29 -5.32
N GLU A 39 3.51 4.88 -5.22
CA GLU A 39 4.24 4.87 -3.94
C GLU A 39 4.23 6.24 -3.24
N GLU A 40 4.27 7.34 -3.99
CA GLU A 40 4.25 8.69 -3.46
C GLU A 40 2.95 8.98 -2.70
N THR A 41 1.82 8.49 -3.22
CA THR A 41 0.50 8.57 -2.56
C THR A 41 0.49 7.80 -1.25
N ILE A 42 1.12 6.62 -1.22
CA ILE A 42 1.23 5.80 -0.01
C ILE A 42 2.18 6.44 1.01
N LEU A 43 3.33 6.97 0.57
CA LEU A 43 4.31 7.66 1.43
C LEU A 43 3.79 8.99 1.98
N ALA A 44 2.93 9.69 1.23
CA ALA A 44 2.32 10.95 1.67
C ALA A 44 1.45 10.78 2.93
N THR A 45 1.01 9.55 3.24
CA THR A 45 0.29 9.26 4.51
C THR A 45 1.14 9.45 5.76
N GLY A 46 2.48 9.38 5.63
CA GLY A 46 3.41 9.46 6.75
C GLY A 46 3.35 8.28 7.72
N ASP A 47 2.61 7.23 7.40
CA ASP A 47 2.40 6.07 8.27
C ASP A 47 3.57 5.08 8.16
N GLU A 48 4.01 4.56 9.31
CA GLU A 48 5.16 3.65 9.37
C GLU A 48 4.92 2.34 8.61
N MET A 49 3.70 1.80 8.62
CA MET A 49 3.37 0.58 7.87
C MET A 49 3.35 0.84 6.36
N ALA A 50 2.86 2.01 5.95
CA ALA A 50 2.89 2.43 4.55
C ALA A 50 4.32 2.57 4.02
N ILE A 51 5.21 3.16 4.82
CA ILE A 51 6.63 3.27 4.50
C ILE A 51 7.29 1.88 4.39
N GLN A 52 7.00 0.98 5.33
CA GLN A 52 7.49 -0.40 5.29
C GLN A 52 6.99 -1.15 4.06
N LEU A 53 5.72 -0.96 3.66
CA LEU A 53 5.17 -1.53 2.43
C LEU A 53 5.93 -1.07 1.20
N VAL A 54 6.15 0.24 1.05
CA VAL A 54 6.91 0.75 -0.10
C VAL A 54 8.35 0.22 -0.11
N ALA A 55 9.01 0.13 1.04
CA ALA A 55 10.35 -0.44 1.14
C ALA A 55 10.39 -1.92 0.74
N PHE A 56 9.47 -2.74 1.24
CA PHE A 56 9.37 -4.16 0.90
C PHE A 56 9.17 -4.37 -0.61
N VAL A 57 8.28 -3.60 -1.22
CA VAL A 57 8.01 -3.75 -2.67
C VAL A 57 9.19 -3.28 -3.50
N LYS A 58 9.95 -2.27 -3.05
CA LYS A 58 11.20 -1.85 -3.71
C LYS A 58 12.25 -2.96 -3.71
N GLU A 59 12.42 -3.63 -2.59
CA GLU A 59 13.36 -4.74 -2.47
C GLU A 59 12.94 -5.91 -3.36
N ASN A 60 11.65 -6.24 -3.38
CA ASN A 60 11.12 -7.39 -4.10
C ASN A 60 10.99 -7.19 -5.62
N ASN A 61 10.90 -5.94 -6.11
CA ASN A 61 10.95 -5.62 -7.56
C ASN A 61 12.37 -5.56 -8.13
N ASN A 62 13.40 -5.52 -7.27
CA ASN A 62 14.80 -5.53 -7.68
C ASN A 62 15.42 -6.94 -7.70
N GLY A 63 14.59 -7.99 -7.58
CA GLY A 63 14.98 -9.40 -7.56
C GLY A 63 14.69 -10.14 -8.86
#